data_AF-A0A3L7P033-F1
#
_entry.id   AF-A0A3L7P033-F1
#
_cell.length_a   1.000
_cell.length_b   1.000
_cell.length_c   1.000
_cell.angle_alpha   90.00
_cell.angle_beta   90.00
_cell.angle_gamma   90.00
#
_symmetry.space_group_name_H-M   'P 1'
#
loop_
_entity.id
_entity.type
_entity.pdbx_description
1 polymer ?
#
loop_
_entity_poly.entity_id
_entity_poly.type
_entity_poly.pdbx_seq_one_letter_code
_entity_poly.pdbx_strand_id
1 'polypeptide(L)'
;MRSICLFDIDGTLLRTGGAGQKAMERALTDVFGVPDPWEDIPAAGRTDRAITHDLFTYHELAPNEQQWAEFQTVYFRHLSST
;
A
#
# COMPACT_ATOMS: atom_id res chain seq x y z
N MET A 1 11.45 -7.09 37.86
CA MET A 1 10.28 -6.82 36.99
C MET A 1 10.68 -7.08 35.56
N ARG A 2 9.81 -7.68 34.75
CA ARG A 2 10.09 -7.99 33.34
C ARG A 2 9.10 -7.22 32.48
N SER A 3 9.60 -6.37 31.59
CA SER A 3 8.78 -5.57 30.68
C SER A 3 8.85 -6.16 29.28
N ILE A 4 7.73 -6.10 28.56
CA ILE A 4 7.65 -6.43 27.14
C ILE A 4 7.51 -5.12 26.38
N CYS A 5 8.40 -4.90 25.41
CA CYS A 5 8.36 -3.76 24.51
C CYS A 5 8.05 -4.27 23.10
N LEU A 6 7.01 -3.73 22.47
CA LEU A 6 6.67 -3.99 21.08
C LEU A 6 6.95 -2.71 20.29
N PHE A 7 7.72 -2.83 19.22
CA PHE A 7 8.06 -1.72 18.34
C PHE A 7 7.34 -1.91 17.02
N ASP A 8 6.71 -0.84 16.58
CA ASP A 8 6.30 -0.66 15.19
C ASP A 8 7.54 -0.46 14.28
N ILE A 9 7.39 -0.59 12.96
CA ILE A 9 8.50 -0.51 12.00
C ILE A 9 8.55 0.87 11.35
N ASP A 10 7.55 1.20 10.53
CA ASP A 10 7.53 2.39 9.67
C ASP A 10 7.33 3.68 10.45
N GLY A 11 8.28 4.60 10.35
CA GLY A 11 8.27 5.84 11.13
C GLY A 11 8.67 5.65 12.59
N THR A 12 8.87 4.40 13.05
CA THR A 12 9.32 4.06 14.40
C THR A 12 10.78 3.59 14.41
N LEU A 13 11.09 2.45 13.79
CA LEU A 13 12.45 1.89 13.71
C LEU A 13 13.21 2.38 12.48
N LEU A 14 12.51 2.66 11.39
CA LEU A 14 13.09 3.16 10.14
C LEU A 14 12.12 4.07 9.39
N ARG A 15 12.63 4.85 8.43
CA ARG A 15 11.81 5.64 7.51
C ARG A 15 11.89 5.02 6.12
N THR A 16 10.80 4.43 5.65
CA THR A 16 10.68 3.88 4.29
C THR A 16 10.48 4.92 3.20
N GLY A 17 10.26 6.20 3.57
CA GLY A 17 10.01 7.27 2.58
C GLY A 17 8.73 7.04 1.76
N GLY A 18 7.77 6.29 2.30
CA GLY A 18 6.51 5.97 1.64
C GLY A 18 6.62 4.88 0.56
N ALA A 19 7.65 4.04 0.59
CA ALA A 19 7.87 3.00 -0.44
C ALA A 19 6.64 2.10 -0.67
N GLY A 20 5.98 1.65 0.40
CA GLY A 20 4.75 0.85 0.31
C GLY A 20 3.63 1.57 -0.44
N GLN A 21 3.31 2.78 -0.02
CA GLN A 21 2.29 3.60 -0.67
C GLN A 21 2.61 3.87 -2.15
N LYS A 22 3.84 4.30 -2.47
CA LYS A 22 4.27 4.54 -3.85
C LYS A 22 4.20 3.28 -4.73
N ALA A 23 4.54 2.12 -4.17
CA ALA A 23 4.44 0.86 -4.89
C ALA A 23 2.98 0.45 -5.16
N MET A 24 2.06 0.73 -4.24
CA MET A 24 0.62 0.51 -4.46
C MET A 24 0.06 1.44 -5.54
N GLU A 25 0.41 2.73 -5.50
CA GLU A 25 -0.02 3.74 -6.49
C GLU A 25 0.45 3.38 -7.91
N ARG A 26 1.71 2.94 -8.05
CA ARG A 26 2.22 2.42 -9.32
C ARG A 26 1.49 1.15 -9.77
N ALA A 27 1.20 0.23 -8.86
CA ALA A 27 0.46 -0.99 -9.20
C ALA A 27 -0.99 -0.72 -9.61
N LEU A 28 -1.63 0.29 -9.00
CA LEU A 28 -2.95 0.77 -9.42
C LEU A 28 -2.91 1.31 -10.85
N THR A 29 -1.92 2.14 -11.15
CA THR A 29 -1.69 2.68 -12.49
C THR A 29 -1.48 1.56 -13.51
N ASP A 30 -0.62 0.59 -13.22
CA ASP A 30 -0.27 -0.48 -14.17
C ASP A 30 -1.43 -1.46 -14.42
N VAL A 31 -2.21 -1.81 -13.39
CA VAL A 31 -3.24 -2.86 -13.48
C VAL A 31 -4.60 -2.30 -13.86
N PHE A 32 -4.95 -1.10 -13.38
CA PHE A 32 -6.28 -0.52 -13.57
C PHE A 32 -6.27 0.73 -14.45
N GLY A 33 -5.09 1.25 -14.82
CA GLY A 33 -4.97 2.45 -15.65
C GLY A 33 -5.44 3.73 -14.94
N VAL A 34 -5.54 3.71 -13.62
CA VAL A 34 -5.98 4.87 -12.83
C VAL A 34 -4.79 5.78 -12.52
N PRO A 35 -4.95 7.12 -12.55
CA PRO A 35 -3.87 8.03 -12.18
C PRO A 35 -3.56 7.93 -10.68
N ASP A 36 -2.37 8.39 -10.28
CA ASP A 36 -2.01 8.49 -8.87
C ASP A 36 -3.09 9.26 -8.07
N PRO A 37 -3.46 8.79 -6.88
CA PRO A 37 -4.44 9.48 -6.04
C PRO A 37 -3.97 10.89 -5.70
N TRP A 38 -4.91 11.82 -5.57
CA TRP A 38 -4.61 13.18 -5.11
C TRP A 38 -4.39 13.16 -3.60
N GLU A 39 -3.16 12.85 -3.19
CA GLU A 39 -2.46 13.03 -1.89
C GLU A 39 -3.14 12.67 -0.53
N ASP A 40 -4.41 12.26 -0.46
CA ASP A 40 -5.13 12.28 0.83
C ASP A 40 -5.39 10.92 1.52
N ILE A 41 -4.85 9.79 1.02
CA ILE A 41 -5.10 8.48 1.66
C ILE A 41 -4.07 8.23 2.79
N PRO A 42 -4.48 8.24 4.08
CA PRO A 42 -3.53 8.08 5.18
C PRO A 42 -3.03 6.63 5.24
N ALA A 43 -1.71 6.45 5.30
CA ALA A 43 -1.06 5.15 5.41
C ALA A 43 -0.47 4.83 6.79
N ALA A 44 -0.16 5.86 7.60
CA ALA A 44 0.57 5.69 8.85
C ALA A 44 -0.15 4.76 9.84
N GLY A 45 0.56 3.72 10.32
CA GLY A 45 0.04 2.75 11.31
C GLY A 45 -1.06 1.83 10.78
N ARG A 46 -1.29 1.79 9.45
CA ARG A 46 -2.31 0.95 8.82
C ARG A 46 -1.69 -0.25 8.13
N THR A 47 -2.52 -1.26 7.90
CA THR A 47 -2.11 -2.43 7.12
C THR A 47 -2.22 -2.15 5.63
N ASP A 48 -1.36 -2.80 4.85
CA ASP A 48 -1.38 -2.70 3.38
C ASP A 48 -2.78 -2.96 2.79
N ARG A 49 -3.48 -3.96 3.33
CA ARG A 49 -4.83 -4.30 2.91
C ARG A 49 -5.84 -3.18 3.18
N ALA A 50 -5.74 -2.49 4.31
CA ALA A 50 -6.62 -1.37 4.63
C ALA A 50 -6.35 -0.17 3.71
N ILE A 51 -5.08 0.12 3.43
CA ILE A 51 -4.67 1.20 2.52
C ILE A 51 -5.16 0.89 1.10
N THR A 52 -4.91 -0.33 0.62
CA THR A 52 -5.32 -0.75 -0.73
C THR A 52 -6.85 -0.71 -0.90
N HIS A 53 -7.60 -1.09 0.13
CA HIS A 53 -9.06 -0.99 0.12
C HIS A 53 -9.54 0.45 -0.06
N ASP A 54 -8.93 1.40 0.65
CA ASP A 54 -9.28 2.81 0.52
C ASP A 54 -8.89 3.36 -0.85
N LEU A 55 -7.74 2.94 -1.39
CA LEU A 55 -7.33 3.28 -2.75
C LEU A 55 -8.33 2.79 -3.80
N PHE A 56 -8.76 1.53 -3.72
CA PHE A 56 -9.80 1.03 -4.61
C PHE A 56 -11.11 1.78 -4.45
N THR A 57 -11.51 2.08 -3.21
CA THR A 57 -12.73 2.85 -2.95
C THR A 57 -12.65 4.25 -3.55
N TYR A 58 -11.50 4.93 -3.40
CA TYR A 58 -11.23 6.25 -3.98
C TYR A 58 -11.33 6.26 -5.51
N HIS A 59 -10.84 5.20 -6.16
CA HIS A 59 -10.92 5.03 -7.62
C HIS A 59 -12.20 4.35 -8.11
N GLU A 60 -13.18 4.11 -7.22
CA GLU A 60 -14.43 3.40 -7.53
C GLU A 60 -14.21 2.00 -8.16
N LEU A 61 -13.13 1.32 -7.75
CA LEU A 61 -12.75 0.00 -8.22
C LEU A 61 -13.34 -1.10 -7.33
N ALA A 62 -13.90 -2.13 -7.96
CA ALA A 62 -14.34 -3.37 -7.31
C ALA A 62 -13.63 -4.57 -7.98
N PRO A 63 -12.33 -4.77 -7.73
CA PRO A 63 -11.57 -5.81 -8.39
C PRO A 63 -12.07 -7.20 -8.00
N ASN A 64 -12.17 -8.08 -9.00
CA ASN A 64 -12.40 -9.50 -8.77
C ASN A 64 -11.12 -10.19 -8.24
N GLU A 65 -11.21 -11.48 -7.92
CA GLU A 65 -10.08 -12.25 -7.37
C GLU A 65 -8.85 -12.27 -8.29
N GLN A 66 -9.05 -12.33 -9.61
CA GLN A 66 -7.96 -12.33 -10.59
C GLN A 66 -7.25 -10.97 -10.63
N GLN A 67 -8.02 -9.87 -10.67
CA GLN A 67 -7.48 -8.51 -10.66
C GLN A 67 -6.77 -8.20 -9.34
N TRP A 68 -7.28 -8.72 -8.21
CA TRP A 68 -6.62 -8.61 -6.93
C TRP A 68 -5.27 -9.32 -6.90
N ALA A 69 -5.21 -10.56 -7.41
CA ALA A 69 -3.96 -11.32 -7.48
C ALA A 69 -2.93 -10.66 -8.41
N GLU A 70 -3.39 -10.10 -9.53
CA GLU A 70 -2.55 -9.32 -10.45
C GLU A 70 -2.01 -8.05 -9.78
N PHE A 71 -2.88 -7.28 -9.12
CA PHE A 71 -2.49 -6.11 -8.32
C PHE A 71 -1.41 -6.46 -7.29
N GLN A 72 -1.60 -7.51 -6.49
CA GLN A 72 -0.62 -7.93 -5.48
C GLN A 72 0.73 -8.28 -6.12
N THR A 73 0.71 -8.97 -7.26
CA THR A 73 1.94 -9.34 -7.98
C THR A 73 2.71 -8.11 -8.45
N VAL A 74 2.02 -7.12 -9.01
CA VAL A 74 2.63 -5.87 -9.48
C VAL A 74 3.08 -4.99 -8.32
N TYR A 75 2.28 -4.91 -7.24
CA TYR A 75 2.64 -4.21 -6.00
C TYR A 75 3.97 -4.69 -5.43
N PHE A 76 4.14 -6.00 -5.24
CA PHE A 76 5.40 -6.55 -4.70
C PHE A 76 6.59 -6.36 -5.65
N ARG A 77 6.35 -6.32 -6.97
CA ARG A 77 7.39 -5.99 -7.94
C ARG A 77 7.87 -4.55 -7.78
N HIS A 78 6.95 -3.60 -7.66
CA HIS A 78 7.31 -2.20 -7.42
C HIS A 78 7.97 -2.02 -6.05
N LEU A 79 7.46 -2.67 -5.01
CA LEU A 79 8.01 -2.56 -3.67
C LEU A 79 9.47 -3.04 -3.59
N SER A 80 9.83 -4.10 -4.31
CA SER A 80 11.20 -4.60 -4.35
C SER A 80 12.17 -3.74 -5.18
N SER A 81 11.66 -2.74 -5.91
CA SER A 81 12.44 -1.82 -6.74
C SER A 81 12.35 -0.36 -6.28
N THR A 82 11.75 -0.11 -5.11
CA THR A 82 11.62 1.23 -4.50
C THR A 82 12.65 1.43 -3.39
#